data_AF-X6NJT9-F1
#
_entry.id   AF-X6NJT9-F1
#
_cell.length_a   1.000
_cell.length_b   1.000
_cell.length_c   1.000
_cell.angle_alpha   90.00
_cell.angle_beta   90.00
_cell.angle_gamma   90.00
#
_symmetry.space_group_name_H-M   'P 1'
#
loop_
_entity.id
_entity.type
_entity.pdbx_description
1 polymer ?
#
loop_
_entity_poly.entity_id
_entity_poly.type
_entity_poly.pdbx_seq_one_letter_code
_entity_poly.pdbx_strand_id
1 'polypeptide(L)'
;MIHNLKKDLSDGVVICKILDRVMPGCINWEKVRDKDKIRHKFDKMNNCKQAMEVAMKDLNLKMVSAGGQDLHEGNQKIIHSLLWQIMRYQAMKTLSSLSFGGKQVEEKDILDWCNSMLLRIDPSARHSEIIQGFKDRHLTTCVFYIEILKVMLPGAVKDEIVYWDVVPLQDLRKKEEDEEMYSKRLANAKYAMTLARREGAELFVLPEDLILLEPKAVLSVMASLMTIDFQQKKSPRKRKTQVNAKDVEDDEMNIAHDFVRLLFLKILLVIQISLVNICVVENIVFRLKKENHNSY
;
A
#
# COMPACT_ATOMS: atom_id res chain seq x y z
N MET A 1 7.34 -3.48 -19.24
CA MET A 1 7.94 -3.34 -17.90
C MET A 1 8.15 -1.84 -17.65
N ILE A 2 7.81 -1.31 -16.47
CA ILE A 2 7.98 0.13 -16.14
C ILE A 2 9.38 0.33 -15.56
N HIS A 3 10.21 1.12 -16.22
CA HIS A 3 11.55 1.52 -15.80
C HIS A 3 11.61 3.01 -15.46
N ASN A 4 10.79 3.84 -16.11
CA ASN A 4 10.72 5.27 -15.88
C ASN A 4 9.26 5.75 -15.95
N LEU A 5 8.70 6.17 -14.81
CA LEU A 5 7.30 6.62 -14.71
C LEU A 5 6.95 7.70 -15.74
N LYS A 6 7.84 8.66 -15.98
CA LYS A 6 7.60 9.76 -16.94
C LYS A 6 7.43 9.22 -18.36
N LYS A 7 8.39 8.39 -18.79
CA LYS A 7 8.44 7.89 -20.17
C LYS A 7 7.37 6.82 -20.41
N ASP A 8 7.22 5.89 -19.48
CA ASP A 8 6.43 4.68 -19.67
C ASP A 8 4.92 4.89 -19.46
N LEU A 9 4.53 5.99 -18.80
CA LEU A 9 3.12 6.36 -18.60
C LEU A 9 2.63 7.45 -19.57
N SER A 10 3.54 8.11 -20.31
CA SER A 10 3.23 9.24 -21.22
C SER A 10 2.35 8.88 -22.43
N ASP A 11 2.23 7.60 -22.76
CA ASP A 11 1.36 7.12 -23.85
C ASP A 11 -0.08 6.86 -23.40
N GLY A 12 -0.36 6.95 -22.09
CA GLY A 12 -1.67 6.76 -21.47
C GLY A 12 -2.15 5.31 -21.41
N VAL A 13 -1.58 4.40 -22.21
CA VAL A 13 -2.07 3.01 -22.35
C VAL A 13 -1.94 2.25 -21.04
N VAL A 14 -0.81 2.41 -20.36
CA VAL A 14 -0.56 1.73 -19.08
C VAL A 14 -1.54 2.19 -18.01
N ILE A 15 -1.88 3.49 -17.96
CA ILE A 15 -2.83 4.01 -16.98
C ILE A 15 -4.25 3.53 -17.29
N CYS A 16 -4.66 3.50 -18.57
CA CYS A 16 -5.90 2.86 -18.97
C CYS A 16 -5.96 1.40 -18.48
N LYS A 17 -4.89 0.62 -18.66
CA LYS A 17 -4.83 -0.78 -18.18
C LYS A 17 -5.00 -0.88 -16.67
N ILE A 18 -4.38 0.03 -15.91
CA ILE A 18 -4.52 0.06 -14.45
C ILE A 18 -5.96 0.39 -14.06
N LEU A 19 -6.56 1.43 -14.66
CA LEU A 19 -7.93 1.86 -14.35
C LEU A 19 -8.95 0.76 -14.66
N ASP A 20 -8.87 0.16 -15.85
CA ASP A 20 -9.77 -0.92 -16.26
C ASP A 20 -9.63 -2.15 -15.37
N ARG A 21 -8.46 -2.35 -14.77
CA ARG A 21 -8.26 -3.46 -13.83
C ARG A 21 -8.81 -3.17 -12.44
N VAL A 22 -8.72 -1.92 -11.97
CA VAL A 22 -9.31 -1.47 -10.71
C VAL A 22 -10.85 -1.43 -10.83
N MET A 23 -11.36 -1.05 -11.99
CA MET A 23 -12.78 -1.03 -12.32
C MET A 23 -13.02 -1.61 -13.72
N PRO A 24 -13.31 -2.92 -13.82
CA PRO A 24 -13.56 -3.59 -15.09
C PRO A 24 -14.63 -2.90 -15.93
N GLY A 25 -14.29 -2.60 -17.19
CA GLY A 25 -15.20 -2.01 -18.17
C GLY A 25 -15.27 -0.48 -18.15
N CYS A 26 -14.41 0.20 -17.38
CA CYS A 26 -14.40 1.67 -17.33
C CYS A 26 -13.67 2.32 -18.51
N ILE A 27 -12.80 1.59 -19.20
CA ILE A 27 -12.07 2.11 -20.37
C ILE A 27 -12.77 1.67 -21.66
N ASN A 28 -13.00 2.63 -22.56
CA ASN A 28 -13.38 2.32 -23.93
C ASN A 28 -12.13 2.01 -24.77
N TRP A 29 -11.80 0.72 -24.84
CA TRP A 29 -10.64 0.20 -25.57
C TRP A 29 -10.70 0.43 -27.09
N GLU A 30 -11.88 0.65 -27.68
CA GLU A 30 -12.00 1.00 -29.11
C GLU A 30 -11.38 2.37 -29.42
N LYS A 31 -11.42 3.28 -28.43
CA LYS A 31 -10.83 4.62 -28.52
C LYS A 31 -9.36 4.66 -28.13
N VAL A 32 -8.84 3.62 -27.47
CA VAL A 32 -7.44 3.56 -27.05
C VAL A 32 -6.55 3.07 -28.19
N ARG A 33 -5.47 3.81 -28.46
CA ARG A 33 -4.44 3.44 -29.43
C ARG A 33 -3.26 2.79 -28.70
N ASP A 34 -3.04 1.50 -28.95
CA ASP A 34 -1.91 0.72 -28.43
C ASP A 34 -0.56 1.11 -29.09
N LYS A 35 0.58 0.63 -28.58
CA LYS A 35 1.93 0.97 -29.09
C LYS A 35 2.14 0.69 -30.58
N ASP A 36 1.55 -0.36 -31.13
CA ASP A 36 1.63 -0.71 -32.54
C ASP A 36 0.70 0.17 -33.41
N LYS A 37 -0.30 0.80 -32.78
CA LYS A 37 -1.29 1.67 -33.41
C LYS A 37 -1.06 3.17 -33.19
N ILE A 38 -0.14 3.56 -32.31
CA ILE A 38 0.24 4.96 -32.09
C ILE A 38 1.05 5.44 -33.30
N ARG A 39 0.45 6.32 -34.11
CA ARG A 39 1.10 6.89 -35.28
C ARG A 39 1.51 8.34 -35.03
N HIS A 40 0.77 9.05 -34.18
CA HIS A 40 0.96 10.48 -33.94
C HIS A 40 0.93 10.84 -32.44
N LYS A 41 1.51 11.99 -32.10
CA LYS A 41 1.49 12.55 -30.73
C LYS A 41 0.06 12.70 -30.18
N PHE A 42 -0.90 12.98 -31.07
CA PHE A 42 -2.32 13.12 -30.73
C PHE A 42 -2.96 11.80 -30.24
N ASP A 43 -2.50 10.65 -30.73
CA ASP A 43 -3.00 9.34 -30.26
C ASP A 43 -2.69 9.13 -28.77
N LYS A 44 -1.44 9.43 -28.38
CA LYS A 44 -1.00 9.39 -26.97
C LYS A 44 -1.79 10.38 -26.11
N MET A 45 -2.03 11.59 -26.64
CA MET A 45 -2.81 12.62 -25.94
C MET A 45 -4.24 12.15 -25.67
N ASN A 46 -4.90 11.53 -26.65
CA ASN A 46 -6.25 11.02 -26.51
C ASN A 46 -6.35 9.89 -25.49
N ASN A 47 -5.37 8.98 -25.47
CA ASN A 47 -5.28 7.96 -24.43
C ASN A 47 -5.18 8.59 -23.03
N CYS A 48 -4.28 9.55 -22.86
CA CYS A 48 -4.11 10.25 -21.59
C CYS A 48 -5.37 11.03 -21.16
N LYS A 49 -6.07 11.65 -22.11
CA LYS A 49 -7.33 12.36 -21.86
C LYS A 49 -8.41 11.41 -21.37
N GLN A 50 -8.61 10.28 -22.04
CA GLN A 50 -9.57 9.27 -21.62
C GLN A 50 -9.25 8.72 -20.23
N ALA A 51 -7.98 8.39 -19.95
CA ALA A 51 -7.55 7.92 -18.64
C ALA A 51 -7.91 8.92 -17.52
N MET A 52 -7.64 10.22 -17.75
CA MET A 52 -7.96 11.26 -16.77
C MET A 52 -9.46 11.48 -16.61
N GLU A 53 -10.24 11.42 -17.69
CA GLU A 53 -11.70 11.54 -17.64
C GLU A 53 -12.34 10.41 -16.82
N VAL A 54 -11.94 9.16 -17.07
CA VAL A 54 -12.43 7.98 -16.35
C VAL A 54 -12.02 8.03 -14.86
N ALA A 55 -10.77 8.40 -14.58
CA ALA A 55 -10.28 8.58 -13.22
C ALA A 55 -11.12 9.62 -12.45
N MET A 56 -11.42 10.77 -13.04
CA MET A 56 -12.17 11.82 -12.36
C MET A 56 -13.67 11.56 -12.26
N LYS A 57 -14.28 11.02 -13.32
CA LYS A 57 -15.75 10.88 -13.39
C LYS A 57 -16.23 9.56 -12.84
N ASP A 58 -15.60 8.46 -13.25
CA ASP A 58 -16.13 7.12 -12.96
C ASP A 58 -15.58 6.60 -11.63
N LEU A 59 -14.29 6.87 -11.33
CA LEU A 59 -13.68 6.55 -10.03
C LEU A 59 -13.86 7.67 -9.00
N ASN A 60 -14.39 8.84 -9.41
CA ASN A 60 -14.58 10.02 -8.56
C ASN A 60 -13.28 10.50 -7.87
N LEU A 61 -12.14 10.40 -8.57
CA LEU A 61 -10.84 10.87 -8.05
C LEU A 61 -10.75 12.39 -8.13
N LYS A 62 -10.29 13.02 -7.04
CA LYS A 62 -10.17 14.48 -6.92
C LYS A 62 -8.83 14.95 -7.47
N MET A 63 -8.78 15.18 -8.78
CA MET A 63 -7.60 15.69 -9.48
C MET A 63 -7.78 17.19 -9.75
N VAL A 64 -7.23 18.05 -8.88
CA VAL A 64 -7.34 19.51 -9.03
C VAL A 64 -6.35 20.00 -10.09
N SER A 65 -6.85 20.74 -11.09
CA SER A 65 -6.04 21.40 -12.12
C SER A 65 -5.10 20.47 -12.89
N ALA A 66 -5.52 19.23 -13.13
CA ALA A 66 -4.76 18.24 -13.88
C ALA A 66 -5.57 17.73 -15.07
N GLY A 67 -4.92 17.48 -16.21
CA GLY A 67 -5.57 16.93 -17.41
C GLY A 67 -4.73 15.91 -18.15
N GLY A 68 -5.25 15.44 -19.30
CA GLY A 68 -4.52 14.50 -20.17
C GLY A 68 -3.18 15.07 -20.67
N GLN A 69 -3.07 16.39 -20.81
CA GLN A 69 -1.85 17.08 -21.21
C GLN A 69 -0.72 16.85 -20.20
N ASP A 70 -0.99 17.07 -18.91
CA ASP A 70 0.00 16.90 -17.85
C ASP A 70 0.54 15.47 -17.79
N LEU A 71 -0.35 14.50 -18.01
CA LEU A 71 0.02 13.10 -18.05
C LEU A 71 0.91 12.78 -19.26
N HIS A 72 0.55 13.31 -20.44
CA HIS A 72 1.33 13.16 -21.67
C HIS A 72 2.71 13.83 -21.59
N GLU A 73 2.81 15.02 -20.99
CA GLU A 73 4.07 15.73 -20.75
C GLU A 73 4.92 15.06 -19.66
N GLY A 74 4.31 14.14 -18.93
CA GLY A 74 4.97 13.39 -17.88
C GLY A 74 5.21 14.23 -16.64
N ASN A 75 4.24 15.08 -16.27
CA ASN A 75 4.26 15.83 -15.03
C ASN A 75 4.24 14.86 -13.84
N GLN A 76 5.39 14.70 -13.20
CA GLN A 76 5.57 13.71 -12.15
C GLN A 76 4.63 13.95 -10.96
N LYS A 77 4.36 15.20 -10.58
CA LYS A 77 3.46 15.49 -9.45
C LYS A 77 2.05 14.95 -9.72
N ILE A 78 1.56 15.15 -10.93
CA ILE A 78 0.23 14.67 -11.35
C ILE A 78 0.21 13.15 -11.48
N ILE A 79 1.24 12.55 -12.07
CA ILE A 79 1.38 11.08 -12.16
C ILE A 79 1.35 10.46 -10.76
N HIS A 80 2.13 10.98 -9.81
CA HIS A 80 2.17 10.46 -8.44
C HIS A 80 0.82 10.62 -7.75
N SER A 81 0.19 11.80 -7.86
CA SER A 81 -1.14 12.06 -7.30
C SER A 81 -2.18 11.07 -7.85
N LEU A 82 -2.20 10.87 -9.17
CA LEU A 82 -3.13 9.95 -9.83
C LEU A 82 -2.93 8.50 -9.34
N LEU A 83 -1.68 8.02 -9.37
CA LEU A 83 -1.37 6.65 -8.95
C LEU A 83 -1.71 6.41 -7.48
N TRP A 84 -1.40 7.37 -6.60
CA TRP A 84 -1.79 7.31 -5.19
C TRP A 84 -3.31 7.27 -5.01
N GLN A 85 -4.06 8.08 -5.76
CA GLN A 85 -5.52 8.09 -5.67
C GLN A 85 -6.14 6.78 -6.17
N ILE A 86 -5.60 6.21 -7.25
CA ILE A 86 -6.02 4.88 -7.75
C ILE A 86 -5.72 3.79 -6.72
N MET A 87 -4.52 3.78 -6.14
CA MET A 87 -4.14 2.83 -5.08
C MET A 87 -5.06 2.94 -3.87
N ARG A 88 -5.34 4.18 -3.44
CA ARG A 88 -6.26 4.45 -2.32
C ARG A 88 -7.68 4.00 -2.63
N TYR A 89 -8.17 4.24 -3.84
CA TYR A 89 -9.48 3.75 -4.28
C TYR A 89 -9.55 2.23 -4.20
N GLN A 90 -8.55 1.53 -4.73
CA GLN A 90 -8.49 0.06 -4.67
C GLN A 90 -8.48 -0.44 -3.23
N ALA A 91 -7.68 0.15 -2.34
CA ALA A 91 -7.64 -0.22 -0.93
C ALA A 91 -9.01 -0.07 -0.25
N MET A 92 -9.72 1.03 -0.53
CA MET A 92 -11.06 1.28 0.03
C MET A 92 -12.11 0.32 -0.54
N LYS A 93 -12.03 -0.01 -1.83
CA LYS A 93 -12.90 -0.99 -2.48
C LYS A 93 -12.66 -2.41 -1.94
N THR A 94 -11.40 -2.79 -1.71
CA THR A 94 -11.07 -4.05 -1.05
C THR A 94 -11.67 -4.07 0.35
N LEU A 95 -11.48 -3.01 1.14
CA LEU A 95 -12.04 -2.90 2.49
C LEU A 95 -13.58 -3.00 2.51
N SER A 96 -14.28 -2.35 1.58
CA SER A 96 -15.75 -2.37 1.50
C SER A 96 -16.33 -3.68 0.96
N SER A 97 -15.52 -4.46 0.23
CA SER A 97 -15.92 -5.77 -0.30
C SER A 97 -15.54 -6.94 0.61
N LEU A 98 -14.91 -6.66 1.77
CA LEU A 98 -14.66 -7.69 2.79
C LEU A 98 -16.01 -8.21 3.31
N SER A 99 -16.38 -9.38 2.81
CA SER A 99 -17.49 -10.18 3.30
C SER A 99 -16.95 -11.54 3.70
N PHE A 100 -17.00 -11.87 5.00
CA PHE A 100 -16.67 -13.21 5.48
C PHE A 100 -17.97 -13.98 5.68
N GLY A 101 -18.19 -14.98 4.82
CA GLY A 101 -19.37 -15.85 4.93
C GLY A 101 -20.70 -15.17 4.61
N GLY A 102 -20.70 -14.12 3.79
CA GLY A 102 -21.91 -13.40 3.36
C GLY A 102 -22.30 -12.22 4.24
N LYS A 103 -21.63 -12.02 5.40
CA LYS A 103 -21.81 -10.84 6.26
C LYS A 103 -20.77 -9.77 5.93
N GLN A 104 -21.20 -8.52 5.75
CA GLN A 104 -20.28 -7.38 5.64
C GLN A 104 -19.49 -7.21 6.94
N VAL A 105 -18.19 -6.96 6.79
CA VAL A 105 -17.27 -6.75 7.91
C VAL A 105 -17.31 -5.29 8.33
N GLU A 106 -17.61 -5.04 9.59
CA GLU A 106 -17.54 -3.70 10.17
C GLU A 106 -16.18 -3.44 10.83
N GLU A 107 -15.85 -2.16 11.03
CA GLU A 107 -14.63 -1.74 11.75
C GLU A 107 -14.54 -2.40 13.14
N LYS A 108 -15.69 -2.57 13.80
CA LYS A 108 -15.79 -3.26 15.09
C LYS A 108 -15.40 -4.73 15.00
N ASP A 109 -15.82 -5.45 13.96
CA ASP A 109 -15.46 -6.86 13.78
C ASP A 109 -13.93 -7.02 13.64
N ILE A 110 -13.26 -6.07 12.95
CA ILE A 110 -11.80 -6.05 12.79
C ILE A 110 -11.13 -5.76 14.15
N LEU A 111 -11.65 -4.80 14.91
CA LEU A 111 -11.14 -4.46 16.24
C LEU A 111 -11.23 -5.65 17.21
N ASP A 112 -12.38 -6.30 17.25
CA ASP A 112 -12.63 -7.47 18.09
C ASP A 112 -11.72 -8.64 17.68
N TRP A 113 -11.53 -8.86 16.37
CA TRP A 113 -10.58 -9.84 15.87
C TRP A 113 -9.14 -9.52 16.33
N CYS A 114 -8.67 -8.28 16.15
CA CYS A 114 -7.32 -7.86 16.57
C CYS A 114 -7.08 -8.12 18.06
N ASN A 115 -8.01 -7.70 18.91
CA ASN A 115 -7.93 -7.93 20.35
C ASN A 115 -7.95 -9.43 20.69
N SER A 116 -8.79 -10.23 20.00
CA SER A 116 -8.83 -11.68 20.20
C SER A 116 -7.50 -12.36 19.82
N MET A 117 -6.81 -11.87 18.80
CA MET A 117 -5.50 -12.39 18.38
C MET A 117 -4.44 -12.05 19.43
N LEU A 118 -4.41 -10.80 19.90
CA LEU A 118 -3.49 -10.36 20.94
C LEU A 118 -3.66 -11.16 22.25
N LEU A 119 -4.91 -11.46 22.64
CA LEU A 119 -5.21 -12.23 23.85
C LEU A 119 -4.76 -13.70 23.79
N ARG A 120 -4.37 -14.23 22.62
CA ARG A 120 -3.76 -15.57 22.51
C ARG A 120 -2.30 -15.60 22.92
N ILE A 121 -1.66 -14.44 23.06
CA ILE A 121 -0.30 -14.33 23.57
C ILE A 121 -0.35 -14.43 25.09
N ASP A 122 0.55 -15.24 25.65
CA ASP A 122 0.70 -15.37 27.09
C ASP A 122 0.94 -13.99 27.73
N PRO A 123 0.22 -13.63 28.82
CA PRO A 123 0.37 -12.32 29.44
C PRO A 123 1.80 -11.95 29.84
N SER A 124 2.65 -12.94 30.18
CA SER A 124 4.05 -12.71 30.55
C SER A 124 4.96 -12.40 29.35
N ALA A 125 4.54 -12.77 28.13
CA ALA A 125 5.30 -12.57 26.90
C ALA A 125 4.72 -11.45 26.02
N ARG A 126 3.59 -10.86 26.42
CA ARG A 126 2.87 -9.83 25.69
C ARG A 126 3.36 -8.44 26.08
N HIS A 127 3.64 -7.62 25.07
CA HIS A 127 4.13 -6.24 25.20
C HIS A 127 3.03 -5.20 24.96
N SER A 128 2.02 -5.52 24.14
CA SER A 128 0.91 -4.59 23.88
C SER A 128 -0.30 -4.87 24.75
N GLU A 129 -1.09 -3.84 24.99
CA GLU A 129 -2.41 -3.94 25.58
C GLU A 129 -3.50 -4.05 24.51
N ILE A 130 -4.69 -4.51 24.91
CA ILE A 130 -5.88 -4.47 24.05
C ILE A 130 -6.24 -3.01 23.74
N ILE A 131 -6.70 -2.77 22.52
CA ILE A 131 -7.04 -1.43 22.04
C ILE A 131 -8.56 -1.22 22.05
N GLN A 132 -8.98 0.01 22.32
CA GLN A 132 -10.40 0.40 22.25
C GLN A 132 -10.81 0.97 20.88
N GLY A 133 -9.83 1.19 19.98
CA GLY A 133 -10.07 1.64 18.62
C GLY A 133 -8.78 1.93 17.87
N PHE A 134 -8.89 2.18 16.57
CA PHE A 134 -7.73 2.36 15.68
C PHE A 134 -7.02 3.73 15.79
N LYS A 135 -7.42 4.55 16.77
CA LYS A 135 -6.74 5.81 17.15
C LYS A 135 -5.96 5.68 18.45
N ASP A 136 -5.77 4.46 18.94
CA ASP A 136 -4.96 4.22 20.13
C ASP A 136 -3.47 4.51 19.85
N ARG A 137 -2.88 5.41 20.64
CA ARG A 137 -1.47 5.81 20.49
C ARG A 137 -0.49 4.65 20.65
N HIS A 138 -0.86 3.58 21.35
CA HIS A 138 0.03 2.42 21.52
C HIS A 138 0.33 1.73 20.19
N LEU A 139 -0.54 1.87 19.19
CA LEU A 139 -0.32 1.37 17.84
C LEU A 139 0.87 2.04 17.14
N THR A 140 1.26 3.27 17.55
CA THR A 140 2.39 3.99 16.94
C THR A 140 3.72 3.26 17.12
N THR A 141 3.87 2.47 18.19
CA THR A 141 5.05 1.62 18.45
C THR A 141 5.29 0.56 17.36
N CYS A 142 4.23 0.24 16.62
CA CYS A 142 4.14 -0.85 15.66
C CYS A 142 4.35 -2.27 16.24
N VAL A 143 4.49 -2.40 17.57
CA VAL A 143 4.66 -3.70 18.27
C VAL A 143 3.38 -4.53 18.20
N PHE A 144 2.21 -3.90 18.36
CA PHE A 144 0.91 -4.56 18.29
C PHE A 144 0.70 -5.35 16.98
N TYR A 145 1.12 -4.79 15.84
CA TYR A 145 1.03 -5.48 14.54
C TYR A 145 1.96 -6.69 14.47
N ILE A 146 3.17 -6.58 15.03
CA ILE A 146 4.15 -7.67 15.11
C ILE A 146 3.59 -8.79 15.99
N GLU A 147 2.98 -8.46 17.12
CA GLU A 147 2.38 -9.44 18.02
C GLU A 147 1.20 -10.19 17.37
N ILE A 148 0.32 -9.49 16.64
CA ILE A 148 -0.69 -10.16 15.80
C ILE A 148 -0.02 -11.11 14.80
N LEU A 149 1.04 -10.68 14.13
CA LEU A 149 1.79 -11.51 13.19
C LEU A 149 2.47 -12.70 13.87
N LYS A 150 2.94 -12.59 15.12
CA LYS A 150 3.49 -13.72 15.91
C LYS A 150 2.44 -14.83 16.08
N VAL A 151 1.20 -14.43 16.36
CA VAL A 151 0.08 -15.36 16.54
C VAL A 151 -0.37 -15.96 15.21
N MET A 152 -0.46 -15.13 14.15
CA MET A 152 -0.82 -15.60 12.81
C MET A 152 0.23 -16.53 12.20
N LEU A 153 1.51 -16.28 12.47
CA LEU A 153 2.64 -16.93 11.82
C LEU A 153 3.65 -17.44 12.85
N PRO A 154 3.31 -18.52 13.60
CA PRO A 154 4.21 -19.06 14.62
C PRO A 154 5.59 -19.40 14.03
N GLY A 155 6.66 -18.86 14.64
CA GLY A 155 8.05 -19.07 14.23
C GLY A 155 8.54 -18.23 13.04
N ALA A 156 7.69 -17.38 12.44
CA ALA A 156 8.12 -16.49 11.36
C ALA A 156 8.74 -15.17 11.84
N VAL A 157 8.34 -14.72 13.03
CA VAL A 157 8.82 -13.48 13.64
C VAL A 157 10.11 -13.78 14.39
N LYS A 158 11.14 -12.99 14.11
CA LYS A 158 12.45 -13.06 14.78
C LYS A 158 12.50 -11.97 15.84
N ASP A 159 12.50 -12.37 17.10
CA ASP A 159 12.41 -11.42 18.22
C ASP A 159 13.64 -10.51 18.34
N GLU A 160 14.80 -10.98 17.88
CA GLU A 160 16.09 -10.27 17.90
C GLU A 160 16.15 -9.01 17.03
N ILE A 161 15.23 -8.86 16.06
CA ILE A 161 15.18 -7.69 15.17
C ILE A 161 14.02 -6.75 15.49
N VAL A 162 13.23 -7.07 16.52
CA VAL A 162 12.11 -6.25 16.97
C VAL A 162 12.60 -5.34 18.10
N TYR A 163 12.32 -4.06 17.96
CA TYR A 163 12.57 -3.10 19.05
C TYR A 163 11.39 -3.12 20.01
N TRP A 164 11.56 -3.77 21.16
CA TRP A 164 10.52 -3.91 22.18
C TRP A 164 10.50 -2.73 23.17
N ASP A 165 11.61 -1.99 23.28
CA ASP A 165 11.83 -0.85 24.15
C ASP A 165 11.27 0.49 23.59
N VAL A 166 10.36 0.40 22.61
CA VAL A 166 9.72 1.58 22.00
C VAL A 166 8.53 2.05 22.82
N VAL A 167 8.47 3.35 23.10
CA VAL A 167 7.32 3.96 23.76
C VAL A 167 6.33 4.53 22.74
N PRO A 168 5.03 4.64 23.06
CA PRO A 168 4.06 5.33 22.21
C PRO A 168 4.42 6.81 21.96
N LEU A 169 4.05 7.35 20.80
CA LEU A 169 4.11 8.79 20.54
C LEU A 169 3.28 9.55 21.59
N GLN A 170 3.88 10.58 22.18
CA GLN A 170 3.21 11.43 23.17
C GLN A 170 2.23 12.41 22.51
N ASP A 171 2.63 13.01 21.38
CA ASP A 171 1.82 13.95 20.62
C ASP A 171 1.80 13.57 19.13
N LEU A 172 0.65 13.08 18.65
CA LEU A 172 0.44 12.68 17.27
C LEU A 172 0.47 13.85 16.28
N ARG A 173 0.41 15.10 16.76
CA ARG A 173 0.38 16.30 15.91
C ARG A 173 1.77 16.89 15.68
N LYS A 174 2.76 16.44 16.44
CA LYS A 174 4.13 16.93 16.34
C LYS A 174 5.01 15.89 15.69
N LYS A 175 5.97 16.37 14.89
CA LYS A 175 7.05 15.53 14.41
C LYS A 175 7.84 15.07 15.63
N GLU A 176 8.17 13.78 15.66
CA GLU A 176 9.09 13.25 16.67
C GLU A 176 10.48 13.87 16.49
N GLU A 177 11.00 14.44 17.57
CA GLU A 177 12.34 15.02 17.62
C GLU A 177 13.40 13.98 18.00
N ASP A 178 12.99 12.91 18.68
CA ASP A 178 13.85 11.77 19.01
C ASP A 178 14.06 10.89 17.77
N GLU A 179 15.15 11.17 17.05
CA GLU A 179 15.52 10.43 15.85
C GLU A 179 15.75 8.93 16.10
N GLU A 180 16.22 8.55 17.29
CA GLU A 180 16.45 7.15 17.64
C GLU A 180 15.11 6.42 17.80
N MET A 181 14.18 6.98 18.57
CA MET A 181 12.86 6.42 18.80
C MET A 181 12.06 6.32 17.49
N TYR A 182 12.14 7.34 16.65
CA TYR A 182 11.53 7.33 15.32
C TYR A 182 12.08 6.19 14.47
N SER A 183 13.41 6.02 14.45
CA SER A 183 14.08 4.94 13.70
C SER A 183 13.65 3.55 14.16
N LYS A 184 13.53 3.33 15.49
CA LYS A 184 13.05 2.06 16.06
C LYS A 184 11.61 1.74 15.66
N ARG A 185 10.68 2.70 15.76
CA ARG A 185 9.28 2.52 15.32
C ARG A 185 9.21 2.25 13.82
N LEU A 186 9.99 2.98 13.03
CA LEU A 186 10.06 2.80 11.58
C LEU A 186 10.58 1.41 11.19
N ALA A 187 11.58 0.89 11.92
CA ALA A 187 12.07 -0.47 11.71
C ALA A 187 11.00 -1.52 12.03
N ASN A 188 10.29 -1.38 13.15
CA ASN A 188 9.17 -2.27 13.51
C ASN A 188 8.06 -2.23 12.44
N ALA A 189 7.64 -1.04 12.01
CA ALA A 189 6.62 -0.86 10.99
C ALA A 189 7.02 -1.54 9.67
N LYS A 190 8.24 -1.29 9.19
CA LYS A 190 8.80 -1.91 7.98
C LYS A 190 8.82 -3.42 8.10
N TYR A 191 9.22 -3.95 9.26
CA TYR A 191 9.28 -5.38 9.49
C TYR A 191 7.90 -6.03 9.47
N ALA A 192 6.93 -5.49 10.22
CA ALA A 192 5.55 -5.97 10.23
C ALA A 192 4.94 -5.97 8.81
N MET A 193 5.09 -4.87 8.08
CA MET A 193 4.60 -4.75 6.71
C MET A 193 5.27 -5.74 5.74
N THR A 194 6.56 -6.02 5.94
CA THR A 194 7.29 -7.00 5.13
C THR A 194 6.74 -8.40 5.34
N LEU A 195 6.50 -8.79 6.60
CA LEU A 195 5.88 -10.08 6.94
C LEU A 195 4.46 -10.19 6.39
N ALA A 196 3.64 -9.15 6.57
CA ALA A 196 2.29 -9.11 6.03
C ALA A 196 2.28 -9.31 4.51
N ARG A 197 3.14 -8.57 3.78
CA ARG A 197 3.26 -8.68 2.31
C ARG A 197 3.74 -10.07 1.88
N ARG A 198 4.67 -10.68 2.63
CA ARG A 198 5.15 -12.05 2.39
C ARG A 198 3.99 -13.06 2.40
N GLU A 199 3.02 -12.87 3.28
CA GLU A 199 1.85 -13.76 3.40
C GLU A 199 0.68 -13.41 2.47
N GLY A 200 0.81 -12.40 1.61
CA GLY A 200 -0.25 -12.04 0.66
C GLY A 200 -0.88 -10.67 0.85
N ALA A 201 -0.51 -9.90 1.89
CA ALA A 201 -1.18 -8.63 2.17
C ALA A 201 -0.94 -7.60 1.08
N GLU A 202 -2.03 -7.03 0.57
CA GLU A 202 -2.01 -5.92 -0.39
C GLU A 202 -1.99 -4.58 0.35
N LEU A 203 -0.81 -4.21 0.83
CA LEU A 203 -0.64 -2.98 1.60
C LEU A 203 -0.23 -1.80 0.70
N PHE A 204 -1.16 -0.86 0.50
CA PHE A 204 -0.95 0.41 -0.21
C PHE A 204 -0.63 1.60 0.71
N VAL A 205 -0.10 1.31 1.89
CA VAL A 205 0.25 2.31 2.92
C VAL A 205 1.76 2.33 3.11
N LEU A 206 2.28 3.42 3.67
CA LEU A 206 3.67 3.54 4.08
C LEU A 206 3.84 3.16 5.57
N PRO A 207 5.03 2.68 5.97
CA PRO A 207 5.36 2.48 7.39
C PRO A 207 5.10 3.72 8.25
N GLU A 208 5.40 4.90 7.71
CA GLU A 208 5.20 6.19 8.34
C GLU A 208 3.72 6.47 8.64
N ASP A 209 2.79 5.98 7.80
CA ASP A 209 1.36 6.16 8.03
C ASP A 209 0.88 5.42 9.30
N LEU A 210 1.54 4.30 9.66
CA LEU A 210 1.25 3.57 10.89
C LEU A 210 1.79 4.29 12.13
N ILE A 211 2.99 4.88 12.01
CA ILE A 211 3.59 5.70 13.08
C ILE A 211 2.76 6.95 13.32
N LEU A 212 2.32 7.63 12.25
CA LEU A 212 1.45 8.80 12.32
C LEU A 212 -0.01 8.48 12.67
N LEU A 213 -0.34 7.19 12.79
CA LEU A 213 -1.66 6.71 13.15
C LEU A 213 -2.76 7.20 12.19
N GLU A 214 -2.48 7.18 10.87
CA GLU A 214 -3.49 7.54 9.87
C GLU A 214 -4.62 6.49 9.91
N PRO A 215 -5.87 6.89 10.20
CA PRO A 215 -6.92 5.92 10.53
C PRO A 215 -7.21 4.90 9.42
N LYS A 216 -7.13 5.31 8.15
CA LYS A 216 -7.41 4.40 7.02
C LYS A 216 -6.24 3.46 6.78
N ALA A 217 -5.02 3.88 7.06
CA ALA A 217 -3.84 3.05 6.94
C ALA A 217 -3.85 1.93 7.98
N VAL A 218 -4.11 2.29 9.24
CA VAL A 218 -4.28 1.34 10.35
C VAL A 218 -5.38 0.32 10.02
N LEU A 219 -6.57 0.82 9.65
CA LEU A 219 -7.71 -0.02 9.32
C LEU A 219 -7.41 -0.98 8.15
N SER A 220 -6.81 -0.44 7.08
CA SER A 220 -6.44 -1.22 5.89
C SER A 220 -5.44 -2.35 6.20
N VAL A 221 -4.43 -2.08 7.02
CA VAL A 221 -3.45 -3.10 7.43
C VAL A 221 -4.12 -4.18 8.28
N MET A 222 -4.90 -3.80 9.30
CA MET A 222 -5.58 -4.77 10.16
C MET A 222 -6.59 -5.62 9.38
N ALA A 223 -7.37 -5.01 8.50
CA ALA A 223 -8.30 -5.71 7.63
C ALA A 223 -7.60 -6.69 6.68
N SER A 224 -6.44 -6.29 6.15
CA SER A 224 -5.62 -7.17 5.30
C SER A 224 -5.08 -8.38 6.06
N LEU A 225 -4.58 -8.17 7.28
CA LEU A 225 -4.13 -9.27 8.14
C LEU A 225 -5.27 -10.21 8.51
N MET A 226 -6.43 -9.67 8.87
CA MET A 226 -7.63 -10.44 9.16
C MET A 226 -8.04 -11.29 7.95
N THR A 227 -8.02 -10.70 6.75
CA THR A 227 -8.33 -11.40 5.50
C THR A 227 -7.42 -12.60 5.26
N ILE A 228 -6.13 -12.44 5.50
CA ILE A 228 -5.14 -13.51 5.35
C ILE A 228 -5.40 -14.63 6.38
N ASP A 229 -5.63 -14.28 7.65
CA ASP A 229 -5.94 -15.27 8.70
C ASP A 229 -7.16 -16.13 8.32
N PHE A 230 -8.22 -15.51 7.79
CA PHE A 230 -9.40 -16.24 7.31
C PHE A 230 -9.13 -17.10 6.07
N GLN A 231 -8.36 -16.59 5.10
CA GLN A 231 -7.98 -17.36 3.90
C GLN A 231 -7.15 -18.60 4.26
N GLN A 232 -6.20 -18.47 5.20
CA GLN A 232 -5.38 -19.59 5.67
C GLN A 232 -6.20 -20.67 6.40
N LYS A 233 -7.26 -20.28 7.11
CA LYS A 233 -8.17 -21.23 7.77
C LYS A 233 -9.05 -22.01 6.78
N LYS A 234 -9.47 -21.37 5.67
CA LYS A 234 -10.28 -22.02 4.62
C LYS A 234 -9.46 -23.00 3.76
N SER A 235 -8.18 -22.68 3.54
CA SER A 235 -7.25 -23.51 2.78
C SER A 235 -6.11 -23.98 3.68
N PRO A 236 -6.31 -25.03 4.50
CA PRO A 236 -5.21 -25.60 5.28
C PRO A 236 -4.13 -26.07 4.30
N ARG A 237 -3.00 -25.33 4.22
CA ARG A 237 -1.89 -25.61 3.30
C ARG A 237 -1.48 -27.08 3.43
N LYS A 238 -1.76 -27.89 2.40
CA LYS A 238 -1.03 -29.13 2.14
C LYS A 238 0.44 -28.76 2.00
N ARG A 239 1.27 -29.13 2.99
CA ARG A 239 2.72 -29.07 2.87
C ARG A 239 3.11 -29.93 1.67
N LYS A 240 3.66 -29.29 0.63
CA LYS A 240 4.15 -29.81 -0.67
C LYS A 240 4.07 -31.34 -0.83
N THR A 241 3.19 -31.83 -1.72
CA THR A 241 3.48 -32.88 -2.73
C THR A 241 2.30 -32.97 -3.74
N GLN A 242 2.64 -32.85 -5.03
CA GLN A 242 1.89 -33.16 -6.27
C GLN A 242 0.65 -32.32 -6.66
N VAL A 243 0.75 -31.77 -7.87
CA VAL A 243 -0.22 -30.93 -8.62
C VAL A 243 -1.36 -31.80 -9.15
N ASN A 244 -2.61 -31.32 -9.09
CA ASN A 244 -3.75 -32.00 -9.71
C ASN A 244 -4.63 -31.01 -10.47
N ALA A 245 -5.14 -31.43 -11.63
CA ALA A 245 -5.66 -30.61 -12.74
C ALA A 245 -6.95 -29.79 -12.51
N LYS A 246 -7.35 -29.51 -11.26
CA LYS A 246 -8.48 -28.59 -10.95
C LYS A 246 -8.04 -27.13 -10.76
N ASP A 247 -6.75 -26.86 -10.78
CA ASP A 247 -6.16 -25.53 -10.51
C ASP A 247 -6.26 -24.54 -11.69
N VAL A 248 -6.76 -24.97 -12.88
CA VAL A 248 -6.64 -24.20 -14.13
C VAL A 248 -7.62 -23.02 -14.24
N GLU A 249 -8.77 -23.05 -13.56
CA GLU A 249 -9.74 -21.93 -13.60
C GLU A 249 -9.48 -20.86 -12.51
N ASP A 250 -8.86 -21.24 -11.38
CA ASP A 250 -8.42 -20.30 -10.33
C ASP A 250 -7.13 -19.56 -10.72
N ASP A 251 -6.37 -20.08 -11.70
CA ASP A 251 -5.12 -19.51 -12.17
C ASP A 251 -5.30 -18.21 -12.98
N GLU A 252 -6.37 -18.02 -13.76
CA GLU A 252 -6.57 -16.77 -14.52
C GLU A 252 -6.87 -15.57 -13.59
N MET A 253 -7.61 -15.79 -12.50
CA MET A 253 -7.90 -14.76 -11.52
C MET A 253 -6.67 -14.43 -10.66
N ASN A 254 -5.83 -15.43 -10.36
CA ASN A 254 -4.56 -15.25 -9.65
C ASN A 254 -3.48 -14.58 -10.51
N ILE A 255 -3.33 -14.94 -11.79
CA ILE A 255 -2.35 -14.31 -12.70
C ILE A 255 -2.67 -12.82 -12.89
N ALA A 256 -3.96 -12.48 -12.96
CA ALA A 256 -4.39 -11.10 -13.15
C ALA A 256 -4.32 -10.28 -11.85
N HIS A 257 -4.46 -10.91 -10.67
CA HIS A 257 -4.19 -10.28 -9.37
C HIS A 257 -2.67 -10.06 -9.17
N ASP A 258 -1.85 -11.04 -9.53
CA ASP A 258 -0.39 -10.95 -9.48
C ASP A 258 0.18 -9.88 -10.42
N PHE A 259 -0.40 -9.66 -11.60
CA PHE A 259 0.05 -8.58 -12.49
C PHE A 259 -0.17 -7.20 -11.86
N VAL A 260 -1.32 -7.00 -11.23
CA VAL A 260 -1.67 -5.76 -10.51
C VAL A 260 -0.78 -5.57 -9.29
N ARG A 261 -0.58 -6.64 -8.54
CA ARG A 261 0.29 -6.69 -7.38
C ARG A 261 1.74 -6.39 -7.74
N LEU A 262 2.27 -6.99 -8.80
CA LEU A 262 3.61 -6.72 -9.35
C LEU A 262 3.72 -5.32 -9.92
N LEU A 263 2.68 -4.81 -10.59
CA LEU A 263 2.66 -3.47 -11.17
C LEU A 263 2.60 -2.40 -10.08
N PHE A 264 1.75 -2.56 -9.07
CA PHE A 264 1.68 -1.68 -7.92
C PHE A 264 2.91 -1.79 -7.03
N LEU A 265 3.47 -2.99 -6.78
CA LEU A 265 4.75 -3.13 -6.07
C LEU A 265 5.88 -2.46 -6.83
N LYS A 266 5.94 -2.59 -8.17
CA LYS A 266 6.94 -1.89 -9.00
C LYS A 266 6.70 -0.38 -9.01
N ILE A 267 5.45 0.07 -9.08
CA ILE A 267 5.11 1.50 -9.01
C ILE A 267 5.44 2.04 -7.61
N LEU A 268 5.11 1.35 -6.52
CA LEU A 268 5.52 1.68 -5.16
C LEU A 268 7.03 1.69 -5.01
N LEU A 269 7.75 0.72 -5.58
CA LEU A 269 9.22 0.71 -5.54
C LEU A 269 9.77 1.91 -6.29
N VAL A 270 9.24 2.24 -7.48
CA VAL A 270 9.70 3.38 -8.27
C VAL A 270 9.30 4.70 -7.60
N ILE A 271 8.12 4.79 -6.98
CA ILE A 271 7.68 5.95 -6.19
C ILE A 271 8.55 6.09 -4.94
N GLN A 272 8.82 5.02 -4.20
CA GLN A 272 9.69 5.02 -3.02
C GLN A 272 11.13 5.37 -3.38
N ILE A 273 11.68 4.81 -4.46
CA ILE A 273 13.02 5.18 -4.98
C ILE A 273 13.02 6.65 -5.42
N SER A 274 11.96 7.13 -6.07
CA SER A 274 11.87 8.52 -6.53
C SER A 274 11.72 9.50 -5.36
N LEU A 275 10.93 9.16 -4.34
CA LEU A 275 10.75 9.93 -3.12
C LEU A 275 11.99 9.89 -2.22
N VAL A 276 12.70 8.76 -2.14
CA VAL A 276 14.01 8.67 -1.49
C VAL A 276 15.03 9.55 -2.22
N ASN A 277 15.06 9.53 -3.55
CA ASN A 277 15.93 10.42 -4.31
C ASN A 277 15.56 11.90 -4.13
N ILE A 278 14.27 12.25 -4.06
CA ILE A 278 13.83 13.62 -3.77
C ILE A 278 14.21 14.01 -2.34
N CYS A 279 13.97 13.17 -1.32
CA CYS A 279 14.37 13.44 0.06
C CYS A 279 15.88 13.51 0.25
N VAL A 280 16.66 12.69 -0.47
CA VAL A 280 18.13 12.73 -0.44
C VAL A 280 18.65 13.99 -1.12
N VAL A 281 18.08 14.37 -2.27
CA VAL A 281 18.44 15.62 -2.96
C VAL A 281 18.04 16.84 -2.13
N GLU A 282 16.86 16.85 -1.50
CA GLU A 282 16.43 17.92 -0.60
C GLU A 282 17.29 17.99 0.67
N ASN A 283 17.71 16.85 1.25
CA ASN A 283 18.67 16.83 2.38
C ASN A 283 20.06 17.31 1.98
N ILE A 284 20.54 16.97 0.78
CA ILE A 284 21.84 17.44 0.27
C ILE A 284 21.77 18.95 -0.02
N VAL A 285 20.70 19.43 -0.68
CA VAL A 285 20.48 20.86 -0.94
C VAL A 285 20.31 21.65 0.37
N PHE A 286 19.66 21.07 1.38
CA PHE A 286 19.53 21.67 2.70
C PHE A 286 20.88 21.73 3.44
N ARG A 287 21.71 20.69 3.38
CA ARG A 287 23.07 20.69 3.94
C ARG A 287 23.99 21.70 3.25
N LEU A 288 23.94 21.78 1.91
CA LEU A 288 24.73 22.76 1.14
C LEU A 288 24.31 24.21 1.41
N LYS A 289 23.02 24.47 1.67
CA LYS A 289 22.55 25.80 2.10
C LYS A 289 23.00 26.15 3.52
N LYS A 290 23.11 25.16 4.41
CA LYS A 290 23.56 25.37 5.80
C LYS A 290 25.07 25.61 5.88
N GLU A 291 25.86 24.97 5.02
CA GLU A 291 27.31 25.20 4.92
C GLU A 291 27.64 26.59 4.37
N ASN A 292 26.86 27.10 3.41
CA ASN A 292 27.04 28.46 2.87
C ASN A 292 26.60 29.60 3.80
N HIS A 293 25.75 29.33 4.81
CA HIS A 293 25.37 30.33 5.82
C HIS A 293 26.32 30.39 7.02
N ASN A 294 27.26 29.45 7.15
CA ASN A 294 28.28 29.45 8.20
C ASN A 294 29.65 29.99 7.72
N SER A 295 29.71 30.58 6.52
CA SER A 295 30.96 31.12 5.93
C SER A 295 30.91 32.64 5.64
N TYR A 296 30.06 33.39 6.34
CA TYR A 296 30.06 34.86 6.34
C TYR A 296 29.91 35.40 7.76
#